data_AF-A0A0E9W5C7-F1
#
_entry.id   AF-A0A0E9W5C7-F1
#
_cell.length_a   1.000
_cell.length_b   1.000
_cell.length_c   1.000
_cell.angle_alpha   90.00
_cell.angle_beta   90.00
_cell.angle_gamma   90.00
#
_symmetry.space_group_name_H-M   'P 1'
#
loop_
_entity.id
_entity.type
_entity.pdbx_description
1 polymer ?
#
loop_
_entity_poly.entity_id
_entity_poly.type
_entity_poly.pdbx_seq_one_letter_code
_entity_poly.pdbx_strand_id
1 'polypeptide(L)'
;MHKMKPEVEEYFGLMYKKNGTSAGEFVLHTGEENYMDYAKIHTWKGEREISWWSSNESNMINGTDGSGFHPLVAKDEQLYVFTPDLCRSIYMKFCEGR
;
A
#
# COMPACT_ATOMS: atom_id res chain seq x y z
N MET A 1 22.38 22.31 -14.08
CA MET A 1 21.52 23.38 -13.53
C MET A 1 20.39 23.77 -14.47
N HIS A 2 19.16 23.33 -14.19
CA HIS A 2 17.94 23.79 -14.87
C HIS A 2 17.59 25.23 -14.46
N LYS A 3 18.35 26.21 -14.97
CA LYS A 3 18.21 27.65 -14.66
C LYS A 3 16.83 28.24 -15.01
N MET A 4 16.06 27.58 -15.87
CA MET A 4 14.72 28.03 -16.29
C MET A 4 13.57 27.37 -15.52
N LYS A 5 13.80 26.25 -14.83
CA LYS A 5 12.78 25.52 -14.05
C LYS A 5 13.41 24.94 -12.78
N PRO A 6 13.53 25.74 -11.71
CA PRO A 6 14.17 25.31 -10.47
C PRO A 6 13.41 24.20 -9.73
N GLU A 7 12.14 23.97 -10.08
CA GLU A 7 11.31 22.90 -9.52
C GLU A 7 11.72 21.50 -10.01
N VAL A 8 12.45 21.41 -11.13
CA VAL A 8 12.87 20.13 -11.69
C VAL A 8 14.18 19.71 -11.05
N GLU A 9 14.17 18.55 -10.41
CA GLU A 9 15.35 17.93 -9.81
C GLU A 9 16.45 17.68 -10.85
N GLU A 10 17.71 17.85 -10.43
CA GLU A 10 18.89 17.67 -11.29
C GLU A 10 19.31 16.20 -11.42
N TYR A 11 18.96 15.37 -10.43
CA TYR A 11 19.39 13.98 -10.34
C TYR A 11 18.23 13.02 -10.60
N PHE A 12 18.51 11.96 -11.34
CA PHE A 12 17.61 10.85 -11.58
C PHE A 12 18.14 9.58 -10.90
N GLY A 13 17.25 8.81 -10.30
CA GLY A 13 17.55 7.48 -9.78
C GLY A 13 16.27 6.77 -9.35
N LEU A 14 16.20 5.44 -9.56
CA LEU A 14 15.00 4.65 -9.28
C LEU A 14 14.54 4.75 -7.81
N MET A 15 15.50 4.87 -6.88
CA MET A 15 15.25 5.02 -5.44
C MET A 15 15.74 6.38 -4.91
N TYR A 16 15.86 7.39 -5.79
CA TYR A 16 16.33 8.72 -5.40
C TYR A 16 15.44 9.30 -4.29
N LYS A 17 16.07 9.84 -3.23
CA LYS A 17 15.42 10.36 -2.01
C LYS A 17 14.55 9.37 -1.21
N LYS A 18 14.61 8.06 -1.46
CA LYS A 18 13.86 7.07 -0.64
C LYS A 18 14.53 6.69 0.68
N ASN A 19 15.83 6.95 0.81
CA ASN A 19 16.57 6.54 2.01
C ASN A 19 16.18 7.41 3.22
N GLY A 20 15.68 6.78 4.29
CA GLY A 20 15.28 7.47 5.52
C GLY A 20 13.98 8.28 5.41
N THR A 21 13.20 8.09 4.34
CA THR A 21 11.92 8.78 4.13
C THR A 21 10.73 7.84 4.29
N SER A 22 9.60 8.33 4.78
CA SER A 22 8.34 7.58 4.84
C SER A 22 7.55 7.73 3.53
N ALA A 23 6.86 6.66 3.12
CA ALA A 23 5.96 6.65 1.97
C ALA A 23 4.61 7.37 2.23
N GLY A 24 4.35 7.76 3.47
CA GLY A 24 3.12 8.43 3.91
C GLY A 24 2.71 8.00 5.31
N GLU A 25 1.68 8.64 5.83
CA GLU A 25 1.05 8.23 7.07
C GLU A 25 0.08 7.07 6.79
N PHE A 26 0.22 5.99 7.56
CA PHE A 26 -0.68 4.85 7.54
C PHE A 26 -1.43 4.80 8.85
N VAL A 27 -2.76 4.72 8.79
CA VAL A 27 -3.59 4.40 9.94
C VAL A 27 -4.03 2.96 9.78
N LEU A 28 -3.68 2.11 10.74
CA LEU A 28 -3.95 0.67 10.70
C LEU A 28 -4.95 0.27 11.79
N HIS A 29 -5.74 -0.75 11.51
CA HIS A 29 -6.57 -1.42 12.50
C HIS A 29 -5.72 -2.35 13.37
N THR A 30 -5.87 -2.24 14.69
CA THR A 30 -5.16 -3.08 15.67
C THR A 30 -5.72 -4.50 15.77
N GLY A 31 -6.94 -4.73 15.25
CA GLY A 31 -7.66 -5.99 15.38
C GLY A 31 -8.34 -6.21 16.74
N GLU A 32 -8.39 -5.19 17.61
CA GLU A 32 -9.03 -5.27 18.93
C GLU A 32 -10.54 -5.55 18.84
N GLU A 33 -11.25 -4.85 17.95
CA GLU A 33 -12.68 -5.07 17.72
C GLU A 33 -12.96 -6.37 16.96
N ASN A 34 -12.10 -6.68 15.98
CA ASN A 34 -12.21 -7.85 15.13
C ASN A 34 -10.84 -8.31 14.68
N TYR A 35 -10.48 -9.55 15.03
CA TYR A 35 -9.19 -10.12 14.66
C TYR A 35 -8.98 -10.20 13.15
N MET A 36 -10.06 -10.32 12.36
CA MET A 36 -9.99 -10.33 10.89
C MET A 36 -9.53 -9.00 10.29
N ASP A 37 -9.59 -7.92 11.06
CA ASP A 37 -9.17 -6.58 10.64
C ASP A 37 -7.77 -6.21 11.11
N TYR A 38 -7.06 -7.14 11.75
CA TYR A 38 -5.69 -6.93 12.18
C TYR A 38 -4.78 -6.48 11.02
N ALA A 39 -4.04 -5.40 11.25
CA ALA A 39 -3.10 -4.78 10.31
C ALA A 39 -3.74 -4.27 8.99
N LYS A 40 -5.07 -4.23 8.88
CA LYS A 40 -5.73 -3.63 7.71
C LYS A 40 -5.54 -2.11 7.71
N ILE A 41 -5.34 -1.57 6.51
CA ILE A 41 -5.20 -0.13 6.32
C ILE A 41 -6.58 0.52 6.41
N HIS A 42 -6.72 1.45 7.34
CA HIS A 42 -7.90 2.30 7.47
C HIS A 42 -7.82 3.50 6.53
N THR A 43 -6.69 4.21 6.55
CA THR A 43 -6.40 5.34 5.65
C THR A 43 -4.91 5.40 5.31
N TRP A 44 -4.62 5.88 4.11
CA TRP A 44 -3.28 6.25 3.69
C TRP A 44 -3.27 7.73 3.33
N LYS A 45 -2.41 8.52 3.97
CA LYS A 45 -2.36 9.99 3.84
C LYS A 45 -3.72 10.67 4.09
N GLY A 46 -4.54 10.10 4.98
CA GLY A 46 -5.88 10.61 5.31
C GLY A 46 -6.99 10.17 4.34
N GLU A 47 -6.65 9.52 3.22
CA GLU A 47 -7.60 9.07 2.21
C GLU A 47 -7.89 7.57 2.33
N ARG A 48 -9.11 7.16 1.97
CA ARG A 48 -9.53 5.75 1.92
C ARG A 48 -9.46 5.15 0.51
N GLU A 49 -9.36 6.01 -0.49
CA GLU A 49 -9.23 5.66 -1.89
C GLU A 49 -8.19 6.56 -2.55
N ILE A 50 -7.46 6.04 -3.53
CA ILE A 50 -6.55 6.82 -4.37
C ILE A 50 -7.34 7.40 -5.55
N SER A 51 -6.84 8.46 -6.20
CA SER A 51 -7.53 9.12 -7.32
C SER A 51 -6.79 8.98 -8.66
N TRP A 52 -5.84 8.04 -8.74
CA TRP A 52 -4.94 7.90 -9.88
C TRP A 52 -5.50 7.04 -11.01
N TRP A 53 -6.37 6.08 -10.70
CA TRP A 53 -6.95 5.18 -11.69
C TRP A 53 -8.30 5.67 -12.17
N SER A 54 -8.65 5.32 -13.40
CA SER A 54 -9.92 5.71 -14.01
C SER A 54 -11.11 4.93 -13.44
N SER A 55 -10.89 3.75 -12.86
CA SER A 55 -11.94 2.92 -12.28
C SER A 55 -11.92 2.97 -10.76
N ASN A 56 -13.11 2.94 -10.17
CA ASN A 56 -13.27 3.08 -8.72
C ASN A 56 -12.68 1.87 -7.98
N GLU A 57 -12.77 0.68 -8.58
CA GLU A 57 -12.26 -0.55 -7.99
C GLU A 57 -10.74 -0.56 -7.91
N SER A 58 -10.05 0.07 -8.87
CA SER A 58 -8.59 0.20 -8.85
C SER A 58 -8.11 1.26 -7.87
N ASN A 59 -9.02 2.15 -7.46
CA ASN A 59 -8.76 3.21 -6.50
C ASN A 59 -8.93 2.78 -5.04
N MET A 60 -9.53 1.62 -4.78
CA MET A 60 -9.72 1.14 -3.41
C MET A 60 -8.37 0.75 -2.76
N ILE A 61 -8.15 1.23 -1.54
CA ILE A 61 -7.07 0.76 -0.66
C ILE A 61 -7.61 -0.45 0.10
N ASN A 62 -7.16 -1.65 -0.29
CA ASN A 62 -7.66 -2.91 0.25
C ASN A 62 -6.56 -3.70 0.96
N GLY A 63 -6.91 -4.25 2.11
CA GLY A 63 -6.05 -5.18 2.85
C GLY A 63 -5.02 -4.50 3.73
N THR A 64 -3.84 -5.10 3.82
CA THR A 64 -2.75 -4.66 4.73
C THR A 64 -1.61 -4.00 3.95
N ASP A 65 -0.57 -3.55 4.63
CA ASP A 65 0.67 -3.06 4.01
C ASP A 65 1.62 -4.21 3.60
N GLY A 66 1.20 -5.47 3.80
CA GLY A 66 1.98 -6.66 3.50
C GLY A 66 2.98 -7.06 4.59
N SER A 67 3.10 -6.29 5.68
CA SER A 67 3.96 -6.63 6.81
C SER A 67 3.33 -7.66 7.75
N GLY A 68 2.00 -7.69 7.79
CA GLY A 68 1.20 -8.61 8.60
C GLY A 68 -0.17 -8.88 8.00
N PHE A 69 -0.81 -9.95 8.46
CA PHE A 69 -2.16 -10.37 8.08
C PHE A 69 -2.91 -10.82 9.33
N HIS A 70 -4.23 -10.93 9.24
CA HIS A 70 -5.05 -11.47 10.32
C HIS A 70 -4.62 -12.90 10.66
N PRO A 71 -4.75 -13.32 11.94
CA PRO A 71 -4.44 -14.69 12.33
C PRO A 71 -5.43 -15.67 11.68
N LEU A 72 -5.05 -16.96 11.70
CA LEU A 72 -5.86 -18.08 11.20
C LEU A 72 -6.16 -18.00 9.69
N VAL A 73 -5.15 -17.62 8.89
CA VAL A 73 -5.25 -17.54 7.44
C VAL A 73 -5.63 -18.90 6.83
N ALA A 74 -6.64 -18.92 5.97
CA ALA A 74 -7.14 -20.08 5.27
C ALA A 74 -6.53 -20.22 3.86
N LYS A 75 -6.44 -21.44 3.33
CA LYS A 75 -5.84 -21.69 2.00
C LYS A 75 -6.71 -21.19 0.84
N ASP A 76 -8.02 -21.07 1.05
CA ASP A 76 -9.00 -20.68 0.04
C ASP A 76 -9.22 -19.16 -0.04
N GLU A 77 -8.64 -18.39 0.88
CA GLU A 77 -8.84 -16.95 0.92
C GLU A 77 -7.84 -16.15 0.05
N GLN A 78 -8.22 -14.90 -0.24
CA GLN A 78 -7.40 -13.95 -0.98
C GLN A 78 -6.90 -12.87 -0.04
N LEU A 79 -5.57 -12.74 0.06
CA LEU A 79 -4.94 -11.73 0.90
C LEU A 79 -4.67 -10.47 0.08
N TYR A 80 -5.31 -9.37 0.44
CA TYR A 80 -5.10 -8.07 -0.20
C TYR A 80 -3.94 -7.32 0.46
N VAL A 81 -3.14 -6.66 -0.37
CA VAL A 81 -2.03 -5.81 0.04
C VAL A 81 -2.05 -4.52 -0.76
N PHE A 82 -2.00 -3.38 -0.08
CA PHE A 82 -1.79 -2.10 -0.71
C PHE A 82 -0.32 -1.69 -0.61
N THR A 83 0.29 -1.37 -1.74
CA THR A 83 1.68 -0.92 -1.80
C THR A 83 1.76 0.46 -2.44
N PRO A 84 2.21 1.50 -1.72
CA PRO A 84 2.31 2.84 -2.27
C PRO A 84 3.31 2.92 -3.44
N ASP A 85 4.34 2.07 -3.44
CA ASP A 85 5.31 1.99 -4.54
C ASP A 85 4.71 1.44 -5.84
N LEU A 86 3.66 0.61 -5.76
CA LEU A 86 2.93 0.10 -6.92
C LEU A 86 1.74 1.00 -7.30
N CYS A 87 1.41 1.97 -6.44
CA CYS A 87 0.27 2.85 -6.60
C CYS A 87 -1.08 2.11 -6.71
N ARG A 88 -1.21 0.90 -6.14
CA ARG A 88 -2.44 0.09 -6.20
C ARG A 88 -2.49 -0.98 -5.12
N SER A 89 -3.70 -1.49 -4.92
CA SER A 89 -3.95 -2.73 -4.18
C SER A 89 -3.77 -3.94 -5.10
N ILE A 90 -3.10 -4.97 -4.59
CA ILE A 90 -2.95 -6.28 -5.23
C ILE A 90 -3.48 -7.36 -4.29
N TYR A 91 -3.70 -8.57 -4.81
CA TYR A 91 -4.07 -9.71 -3.98
C TYR A 91 -3.16 -10.90 -4.25
N MET A 92 -3.00 -11.74 -3.24
CA MET A 92 -2.25 -12.98 -3.30
C MET A 92 -3.20 -14.15 -3.05
N LYS A 93 -2.89 -15.28 -3.68
CA LYS A 93 -3.60 -16.55 -3.49
C LYS A 93 -2.62 -17.60 -3.00
N PHE A 94 -3.11 -18.53 -2.20
CA PHE A 94 -2.34 -19.68 -1.77
C PHE A 94 -1.83 -20.47 -2.99
N CYS A 95 -0.54 -20.77 -3.00
CA CYS A 95 0.10 -21.65 -3.96
C CYS A 95 0.75 -22.79 -3.17
N GLU A 96 0.34 -24.03 -3.46
CA GLU A 96 0.94 -25.19 -2.81
C GLU A 96 2.34 -25.43 -3.37
N GLY A 97 3.34 -25.45 -2.48
CA GLY A 97 4.71 -25.79 -2.85
C GLY A 97 4.77 -27.24 -3.33
N ARG A 98 5.36 -27.45 -4.51
CA ARG A 98 5.70 -28.80 -5.00
C ARG A 98 6.81 -29.43 -4.18
#